data_AF-A0A1D9G3X8-F1
#
_entry.id   AF-A0A1D9G3X8-F1
#
_cell.length_a   1.000
_cell.length_b   1.000
_cell.length_c   1.000
_cell.angle_alpha   90.00
_cell.angle_beta   90.00
_cell.angle_gamma   90.00
#
_symmetry.space_group_name_H-M   'P 1'
#
loop_
_entity.id
_entity.type
_entity.pdbx_description
1 polymer ?
#
loop_
_entity_poly.entity_id
_entity_poly.type
_entity_poly.pdbx_seq_one_letter_code
_entity_poly.pdbx_strand_id
1 'polypeptide(L)'
;MTRQPHDQFAKQYLTELLTAHGQVEVSRELTSEVRQVDIWFLPTASESTAPQEIGLLGQMASTACLLEPFRNATGIMAVRNCLLKLFALYSDLQRKARREQNLISETDLPCLWILSPSCSGQLLNGFGAKLDNSGNWVKGVYFLPEWFNTALVAINQLPVTEETLWLRILGRDRTQAQAINELLALPDGHPKRRNILEILANWRIKIDKIEESEDLTEDDRELIMNLSPAYLRWREETLEQGNLEGQRLMVENLLAGRFGTVDLELSRTIEPLMQLPIKDRTQVLLNLCRDELLERFGDSRSD
;
A
#
# COMPACT_ATOMS: atom_id res chain seq x y z
N MET A 1 16.68 -17.25 -12.13
CA MET A 1 15.70 -16.55 -11.26
C MET A 1 14.74 -15.81 -12.17
N THR A 2 13.68 -16.48 -12.64
CA THR A 2 12.59 -15.83 -13.37
C THR A 2 11.84 -14.96 -12.37
N ARG A 3 12.14 -13.66 -12.38
CA ARG A 3 11.53 -12.66 -11.50
C ARG A 3 10.11 -12.43 -11.99
N GLN A 4 9.11 -12.96 -11.29
CA GLN A 4 7.72 -12.70 -11.62
C GLN A 4 7.36 -11.27 -11.18
N PRO A 5 6.89 -10.38 -12.08
CA PRO A 5 6.58 -8.98 -11.76
C PRO A 5 5.64 -8.83 -10.57
N HIS A 6 4.68 -9.74 -10.42
CA HIS A 6 3.75 -9.74 -9.29
C HIS A 6 4.43 -9.93 -7.93
N ASP A 7 5.43 -10.80 -7.83
CA ASP A 7 6.14 -11.04 -6.56
C ASP A 7 6.79 -9.74 -6.05
N GLN A 8 7.46 -9.02 -6.96
CA GLN A 8 8.06 -7.74 -6.61
C GLN A 8 7.03 -6.65 -6.35
N PHE A 9 5.92 -6.65 -7.10
CA PHE A 9 4.77 -5.77 -6.83
C PHE A 9 4.25 -5.96 -5.41
N ALA A 10 3.91 -7.19 -5.03
CA ALA A 10 3.36 -7.49 -3.72
C ALA A 10 4.34 -7.12 -2.59
N LYS A 11 5.64 -7.40 -2.78
CA LYS A 11 6.70 -7.00 -1.83
C LYS A 11 6.79 -5.49 -1.65
N GLN A 12 6.87 -4.72 -2.74
CA GLN A 12 6.93 -3.27 -2.67
C GLN A 12 5.64 -2.68 -2.05
N TYR A 13 4.49 -3.19 -2.47
CA TYR A 13 3.17 -2.75 -2.02
C TYR A 13 2.96 -2.96 -0.51
N LEU A 14 3.22 -4.17 -0.01
CA LEU A 14 3.09 -4.48 1.40
C LEU A 14 4.12 -3.73 2.25
N THR A 15 5.33 -3.51 1.72
CA THR A 15 6.35 -2.70 2.42
C THR A 15 5.87 -1.27 2.65
N GLU A 16 5.29 -0.63 1.64
CA GLU A 16 4.73 0.74 1.77
C GLU A 16 3.66 0.80 2.88
N LEU A 17 2.76 -0.19 2.92
CA LEU A 17 1.71 -0.24 3.91
C LEU A 17 2.25 -0.45 5.33
N LEU A 18 3.27 -1.29 5.50
CA LEU A 18 3.74 -1.75 6.79
C LEU A 18 4.84 -0.88 7.42
N THR A 19 5.60 -0.12 6.62
CA THR A 19 6.77 0.65 7.12
C THR A 19 6.41 1.67 8.20
N ALA A 20 5.19 2.21 8.18
CA ALA A 20 4.70 3.13 9.22
C ALA A 20 4.36 2.42 10.56
N HIS A 21 4.23 1.09 10.56
CA HIS A 21 3.75 0.30 11.70
C HIS A 21 4.84 -0.59 12.33
N GLY A 22 6.01 -0.69 11.72
CA GLY A 22 7.07 -1.59 12.18
C GLY A 22 8.25 -1.70 11.24
N GLN A 23 9.17 -2.60 11.58
CA GLN A 23 10.31 -2.94 10.76
C GLN A 23 9.92 -3.98 9.71
N VAL A 24 10.24 -3.71 8.45
CA VAL A 24 9.99 -4.59 7.31
C VAL A 24 11.32 -5.05 6.74
N GLU A 25 11.53 -6.37 6.64
CA GLU A 25 12.64 -6.98 5.90
C GLU A 25 12.10 -7.77 4.71
N VAL A 26 12.48 -7.37 3.50
CA VAL A 26 12.04 -8.02 2.25
C VAL A 26 13.06 -9.05 1.81
N SER A 27 12.58 -10.24 1.39
CA SER A 27 13.44 -11.34 0.91
C SER A 27 14.50 -11.77 1.93
N ARG A 28 14.11 -11.84 3.21
CA ARG A 28 15.00 -12.20 4.32
C ARG A 28 15.53 -13.62 4.13
N GLU A 29 16.85 -13.76 4.05
CA GLU A 29 17.52 -15.06 3.99
C GLU A 29 17.41 -15.80 5.33
N LEU A 30 17.14 -17.11 5.25
CA LEU A 30 17.07 -17.98 6.41
C LEU A 30 18.42 -18.67 6.61
N THR A 31 18.99 -18.60 7.81
CA THR A 31 20.37 -19.07 8.04
C THR A 31 20.51 -20.58 7.84
N SER A 32 19.44 -21.34 8.11
CA SER A 32 19.43 -22.80 8.02
C SER A 32 19.11 -23.36 6.65
N GLU A 33 18.66 -22.53 5.69
CA GLU A 33 18.18 -22.99 4.38
C GLU A 33 18.50 -21.98 3.28
N VAL A 34 18.70 -22.44 2.03
CA VAL A 34 18.83 -21.54 0.87
C VAL A 34 17.43 -21.08 0.43
N ARG A 35 16.71 -20.39 1.33
CA ARG A 35 15.35 -19.88 1.14
C ARG A 35 15.23 -18.47 1.70
N GLN A 36 14.29 -17.73 1.13
CA GLN A 36 13.95 -16.38 1.54
C GLN A 36 12.48 -16.31 1.94
N VAL A 37 12.21 -15.58 3.02
CA VAL A 37 10.86 -15.14 3.37
C VAL A 37 10.55 -13.89 2.57
N ASP A 38 9.38 -13.83 1.95
CA ASP A 38 9.05 -12.70 1.08
C ASP A 38 9.00 -11.38 1.85
N ILE A 39 8.30 -11.37 2.99
CA ILE A 39 8.27 -10.25 3.93
C ILE A 39 8.33 -10.79 5.36
N TRP A 40 9.32 -10.32 6.11
CA TRP A 40 9.40 -10.45 7.56
C TRP A 40 9.04 -9.10 8.19
N PHE A 41 8.07 -9.12 9.12
CA PHE A 41 7.58 -7.91 9.77
C PHE A 41 7.69 -8.01 11.30
N LEU A 42 8.17 -6.94 11.92
CA LEU A 42 8.25 -6.76 13.36
C LEU A 42 7.50 -5.47 13.74
N PRO A 43 6.35 -5.54 14.44
CA PRO A 43 5.60 -4.33 14.81
C PRO A 43 6.39 -3.47 15.81
N THR A 44 6.22 -2.15 15.71
CA THR A 44 6.72 -1.23 16.73
C THR A 44 5.82 -1.30 17.96
N ALA A 45 6.42 -1.45 19.14
CA ALA A 45 5.70 -1.36 20.42
C ALA A 45 5.31 0.10 20.72
N SER A 46 4.39 0.67 19.95
CA SER A 46 3.84 2.01 20.20
C SER A 46 2.33 1.90 20.38
N GLU A 47 1.83 2.51 21.45
CA GLU A 47 0.39 2.61 21.79
C GLU A 47 -0.41 3.45 20.77
N SER A 48 0.25 4.17 19.85
CA SER A 48 -0.36 5.22 19.02
C SER A 48 -0.60 4.89 17.55
N THR A 49 -0.10 3.77 17.01
CA THR A 49 -0.42 3.35 15.64
C THR A 49 -1.45 2.24 15.72
N ALA A 50 -2.72 2.63 15.79
CA ALA A 50 -3.80 1.65 15.76
C ALA A 50 -3.67 0.81 14.47
N PRO A 51 -3.61 -0.53 14.56
CA PRO A 51 -3.70 -1.42 13.40
C PRO A 51 -4.99 -1.25 12.57
N GLN A 52 -5.86 -0.30 12.94
CA GLN A 52 -7.07 0.11 12.23
C GLN A 52 -6.78 0.87 10.93
N GLU A 53 -5.66 1.60 10.78
CA GLU A 53 -5.41 2.42 9.58
C GLU A 53 -5.26 1.62 8.27
N ILE A 54 -4.86 0.35 8.38
CA ILE A 54 -4.72 -0.59 7.26
C ILE A 54 -5.60 -1.84 7.44
N GLY A 55 -6.64 -1.72 8.28
CA GLY A 55 -7.67 -2.73 8.52
C GLY A 55 -7.15 -4.13 8.84
N LEU A 56 -7.64 -5.14 8.12
CA LEU A 56 -7.29 -6.54 8.31
C LEU A 56 -5.78 -6.80 8.19
N LEU A 57 -5.06 -6.08 7.33
CA LEU A 57 -3.59 -6.21 7.25
C LEU A 57 -2.93 -5.75 8.56
N GLY A 58 -3.44 -4.69 9.18
CA GLY A 58 -2.94 -4.21 10.47
C GLY A 58 -3.27 -5.19 11.59
N GLN A 59 -4.46 -5.78 11.58
CA GLN A 59 -4.82 -6.86 12.51
C GLN A 59 -3.88 -8.08 12.38
N MET A 60 -3.51 -8.46 11.16
CA MET A 60 -2.53 -9.53 10.91
C MET A 60 -1.13 -9.19 11.39
N ALA A 61 -0.77 -7.91 11.29
CA ALA A 61 0.53 -7.34 11.64
C ALA A 61 0.58 -6.84 13.10
N SER A 62 -0.38 -7.20 13.96
CA SER A 62 -0.35 -6.79 15.37
C SER A 62 0.76 -7.47 16.18
N THR A 63 1.28 -8.59 15.66
CA THR A 63 2.42 -9.33 16.20
C THR A 63 3.46 -9.52 15.10
N ALA A 64 4.66 -9.99 15.46
CA ALA A 64 5.66 -10.38 14.47
C ALA A 64 5.04 -11.37 13.47
N CYS A 65 5.33 -11.21 12.18
CA CYS A 65 4.72 -12.07 11.17
C CYS A 65 5.54 -12.22 9.89
N LEU A 66 5.26 -13.30 9.16
CA LEU A 66 5.71 -13.54 7.79
C LEU A 66 4.52 -13.33 6.85
N LEU A 67 4.72 -12.63 5.75
CA LEU A 67 3.71 -12.49 4.70
C LEU A 67 4.25 -13.11 3.40
N GLU A 68 3.52 -14.08 2.86
CA GLU A 68 3.87 -14.82 1.64
C GLU A 68 2.74 -14.64 0.61
N PRO A 69 2.79 -13.58 -0.22
CA PRO A 69 1.77 -13.29 -1.22
C PRO A 69 1.95 -14.13 -2.49
N PHE A 70 0.87 -14.75 -2.95
CA PHE A 70 0.86 -15.54 -4.18
C PHE A 70 0.05 -14.86 -5.27
N ARG A 71 0.56 -14.88 -6.51
CA ARG A 71 -0.24 -14.52 -7.69
C ARG A 71 -1.24 -15.61 -8.05
N ASN A 72 -0.95 -16.88 -7.77
CA ASN A 72 -1.81 -17.99 -8.19
C ASN A 72 -2.37 -18.71 -6.97
N ALA A 73 -3.50 -19.40 -7.15
CA ALA A 73 -4.09 -20.20 -6.08
C ALA A 73 -3.03 -21.14 -5.49
N THR A 74 -2.87 -21.10 -4.17
CA THR A 74 -1.72 -21.76 -3.51
C THR A 74 -1.91 -23.27 -3.53
N GLY A 75 -0.92 -24.00 -4.04
CA GLY A 75 -0.91 -25.46 -4.02
C GLY A 75 -0.41 -26.03 -2.68
N ILE A 76 -0.65 -27.33 -2.46
CA ILE A 76 -0.23 -28.04 -1.23
C ILE A 76 1.27 -27.89 -0.96
N MET A 77 2.11 -28.03 -2.00
CA MET A 77 3.56 -27.89 -1.86
C MET A 77 4.00 -26.46 -1.54
N ALA A 78 3.28 -25.45 -2.04
CA ALA A 78 3.57 -24.06 -1.71
C ALA A 78 3.31 -23.78 -0.22
N VAL A 79 2.18 -24.23 0.32
CA VAL A 79 1.90 -24.13 1.77
C VAL A 79 2.98 -24.82 2.60
N ARG A 80 3.38 -26.06 2.23
CA ARG A 80 4.48 -26.77 2.92
C ARG A 80 5.79 -26.02 2.86
N ASN A 81 6.09 -25.35 1.74
CA ASN A 81 7.30 -24.56 1.61
C ASN A 81 7.27 -23.32 2.51
N CYS A 82 6.13 -22.64 2.63
CA CYS A 82 5.98 -21.51 3.56
C CYS A 82 6.10 -21.97 5.02
N LEU A 83 5.51 -23.12 5.39
CA LEU A 83 5.68 -23.71 6.71
C LEU A 83 7.15 -24.05 7.02
N LEU A 84 7.89 -24.57 6.03
CA LEU A 84 9.32 -24.83 6.21
C LEU A 84 10.09 -23.53 6.51
N LYS A 85 9.78 -22.44 5.79
CA LYS A 85 10.36 -21.12 6.05
C LYS A 85 10.07 -20.63 7.48
N LEU A 86 8.83 -20.80 7.96
CA LEU A 86 8.43 -20.44 9.32
C LEU A 86 9.24 -21.21 10.37
N PHE A 87 9.33 -22.53 10.26
CA PHE A 87 10.05 -23.34 11.25
C PHE A 87 11.57 -23.15 11.20
N ALA A 88 12.13 -22.86 10.03
CA ALA A 88 13.52 -22.42 9.89
C ALA A 88 13.74 -21.09 10.63
N LEU A 89 12.81 -20.13 10.51
CA LEU A 89 12.88 -18.88 11.26
C LEU A 89 12.77 -19.11 12.77
N TYR A 90 11.86 -19.98 13.23
CA TYR A 90 11.76 -20.33 14.66
C TYR A 90 13.09 -20.86 15.19
N SER A 91 13.77 -21.71 14.40
CA SER A 91 15.09 -22.22 14.73
C SER A 91 16.14 -21.10 14.85
N ASP A 92 16.11 -20.10 13.95
CA ASP A 92 16.97 -18.91 14.03
C ASP A 92 16.71 -18.09 15.30
N LEU A 93 15.43 -17.82 15.60
CA LEU A 93 15.02 -17.06 16.79
C LEU A 93 15.42 -17.77 18.08
N GLN A 94 15.17 -19.08 18.19
CA GLN A 94 15.58 -19.88 19.35
C GLN A 94 17.10 -19.88 19.54
N ARG A 95 17.87 -19.98 18.45
CA ARG A 95 19.34 -19.89 18.53
C ARG A 95 19.80 -18.52 19.01
N LYS A 96 19.17 -17.44 18.53
CA LYS A 96 19.47 -16.07 18.98
C LYS A 96 19.17 -15.91 20.47
N ALA A 97 17.98 -16.30 20.93
CA ALA A 97 17.59 -16.20 22.33
C ALA A 97 18.50 -16.99 23.27
N ARG A 98 18.91 -18.21 22.89
CA ARG A 98 19.88 -19.00 23.67
C ARG A 98 21.24 -18.29 23.81
N ARG A 99 21.73 -17.63 22.74
CA ARG A 99 22.99 -16.87 22.79
C ARG A 99 22.88 -15.63 23.69
N GLU A 100 21.70 -15.00 23.69
CA GLU A 100 21.40 -13.80 24.47
C GLU A 100 20.90 -14.10 25.89
N GLN A 101 20.84 -15.38 26.30
CA GLN A 101 20.27 -15.84 27.58
C GLN A 101 18.82 -15.39 27.84
N ASN A 102 18.05 -15.22 26.76
CA ASN A 102 16.64 -14.86 26.79
C ASN A 102 15.75 -16.09 26.61
N LEU A 103 14.51 -16.02 27.13
CA LEU A 103 13.44 -16.97 26.87
C LEU A 103 12.52 -16.40 25.79
N ILE A 104 12.09 -17.25 24.85
CA ILE A 104 11.03 -16.92 23.88
C ILE A 104 9.77 -17.64 24.33
N SER A 105 8.69 -16.91 24.53
CA SER A 105 7.38 -17.51 24.77
C SER A 105 6.69 -17.85 23.44
N GLU A 106 5.73 -18.78 23.45
CA GLU A 106 4.96 -19.15 22.26
C GLU A 106 4.21 -17.92 21.68
N THR A 107 3.75 -17.01 22.56
CA THR A 107 3.06 -15.78 22.16
C THR A 107 3.97 -14.76 21.47
N ASP A 108 5.29 -14.90 21.61
CA ASP A 108 6.29 -14.05 20.93
C ASP A 108 6.70 -14.63 19.57
N LEU A 109 6.29 -15.87 19.25
CA LEU A 109 6.62 -16.48 17.96
C LEU A 109 5.79 -15.85 16.84
N PRO A 110 6.41 -15.60 15.67
CA PRO A 110 5.69 -14.95 14.60
C PRO A 110 4.65 -15.85 13.94
N CYS A 111 3.58 -15.23 13.47
CA CYS A 111 2.55 -15.88 12.67
C CYS A 111 2.91 -15.85 11.17
N LEU A 112 2.64 -16.93 10.45
CA LEU A 112 2.74 -17.00 8.99
C LEU A 112 1.39 -16.71 8.33
N TRP A 113 1.36 -15.72 7.45
CA TRP A 113 0.20 -15.37 6.65
C TRP A 113 0.45 -15.67 5.18
N ILE A 114 -0.27 -16.67 4.65
CA ILE A 114 -0.21 -17.05 3.24
C ILE A 114 -1.36 -16.36 2.52
N LEU A 115 -1.04 -15.36 1.69
CA LEU A 115 -2.03 -14.56 0.97
C LEU A 115 -2.26 -15.18 -0.40
N SER A 116 -3.42 -15.80 -0.60
CA SER A 116 -3.76 -16.51 -1.83
C SER A 116 -4.96 -15.87 -2.52
N PRO A 117 -4.98 -15.75 -3.86
CA PRO A 117 -6.15 -15.23 -4.56
C PRO A 117 -7.40 -16.06 -4.26
N SER A 118 -7.22 -17.38 -4.06
CA SER A 118 -8.27 -18.28 -3.59
C SER A 118 -7.69 -19.51 -2.90
N CYS A 119 -8.45 -20.11 -1.98
CA CYS A 119 -8.13 -21.39 -1.37
C CYS A 119 -9.23 -22.41 -1.68
N SER A 120 -8.85 -23.58 -2.20
CA SER A 120 -9.81 -24.65 -2.50
C SER A 120 -10.26 -25.37 -1.23
N GLY A 121 -11.47 -25.94 -1.24
CA GLY A 121 -11.95 -26.74 -0.11
C GLY A 121 -11.05 -27.94 0.20
N GLN A 122 -10.44 -28.55 -0.83
CA GLN A 122 -9.45 -29.63 -0.65
C GLN A 122 -8.21 -29.13 0.11
N LEU A 123 -7.70 -27.94 -0.22
CA LEU A 123 -6.55 -27.35 0.47
C LEU A 123 -6.89 -27.05 1.94
N LEU A 124 -8.01 -26.36 2.17
CA LEU A 124 -8.45 -26.00 3.53
C LEU A 124 -8.65 -27.24 4.40
N ASN A 125 -9.41 -28.23 3.91
CA ASN A 125 -9.67 -29.47 4.64
C ASN A 125 -8.39 -30.28 4.87
N GLY A 126 -7.49 -30.33 3.87
CA GLY A 126 -6.25 -31.11 3.95
C GLY A 126 -5.26 -30.58 5.00
N PHE A 127 -5.23 -29.27 5.23
CA PHE A 127 -4.43 -28.65 6.29
C PHE A 127 -5.21 -28.45 7.59
N GLY A 128 -6.48 -28.86 7.65
CA GLY A 128 -7.35 -28.60 8.80
C GLY A 128 -7.60 -27.12 9.06
N ALA A 129 -7.48 -26.28 8.03
CA ALA A 129 -7.61 -24.83 8.14
C ALA A 129 -9.10 -24.45 8.33
N LYS A 130 -9.40 -23.73 9.40
CA LYS A 130 -10.77 -23.39 9.82
C LYS A 130 -10.94 -21.90 10.05
N LEU A 131 -12.17 -21.41 9.88
CA LEU A 131 -12.52 -20.07 10.33
C LEU A 131 -12.34 -19.99 11.85
N ASP A 132 -11.96 -18.80 12.31
CA ASP A 132 -11.98 -18.51 13.73
C ASP A 132 -13.43 -18.41 14.24
N ASN A 133 -13.70 -19.06 15.37
CA ASN A 133 -15.03 -19.06 16.01
C ASN A 133 -15.19 -17.92 17.01
N SER A 134 -14.13 -17.17 17.34
CA SER A 134 -14.19 -16.09 18.33
C SER A 134 -14.88 -14.83 17.80
N GLY A 135 -15.08 -14.73 16.47
CA GLY A 135 -15.70 -13.57 15.82
C GLY A 135 -14.74 -12.42 15.55
N ASN A 136 -13.47 -12.58 15.90
CA ASN A 136 -12.43 -11.57 15.70
C ASN A 136 -11.94 -11.49 14.26
N TRP A 137 -12.19 -12.53 13.44
CA TRP A 137 -11.70 -12.62 12.06
C TRP A 137 -12.84 -12.74 11.06
N VAL A 138 -12.67 -12.05 9.93
CA VAL A 138 -13.65 -12.06 8.84
C VAL A 138 -13.58 -13.33 8.01
N LYS A 139 -14.64 -13.56 7.21
CA LYS A 139 -14.65 -14.61 6.19
C LYS A 139 -13.44 -14.47 5.26
N GLY A 140 -12.85 -15.60 4.90
CA GLY A 140 -11.66 -15.66 4.05
C GLY A 140 -10.36 -15.85 4.82
N VAL A 141 -10.36 -15.71 6.15
CA VAL A 141 -9.21 -16.00 7.01
C VAL A 141 -9.37 -17.37 7.67
N TYR A 142 -8.48 -18.30 7.32
CA TYR A 142 -8.53 -19.69 7.79
C TYR A 142 -7.26 -20.07 8.55
N PHE A 143 -7.39 -20.37 9.84
CA PHE A 143 -6.27 -20.77 10.69
C PHE A 143 -6.00 -22.27 10.61
N LEU A 144 -4.73 -22.63 10.44
CA LEU A 144 -4.27 -24.00 10.65
C LEU A 144 -4.38 -24.38 12.13
N PRO A 145 -4.24 -25.68 12.49
CA PRO A 145 -4.20 -26.11 13.89
C PRO A 145 -3.17 -25.32 14.71
N GLU A 146 -3.50 -25.08 15.97
CA GLU A 146 -2.84 -24.16 16.93
C GLU A 146 -1.32 -24.07 16.79
N TRP A 147 -0.61 -25.20 16.81
CA TRP A 147 0.86 -25.25 16.83
C TRP A 147 1.55 -24.95 15.50
N PHE A 148 0.80 -24.61 14.45
CA PHE A 148 1.38 -24.15 13.19
C PHE A 148 1.56 -22.63 13.14
N ASN A 149 0.90 -21.85 14.00
CA ASN A 149 0.93 -20.36 13.96
C ASN A 149 0.83 -19.82 12.51
N THR A 150 -0.13 -20.36 11.75
CA THR A 150 -0.25 -20.11 10.31
C THR A 150 -1.70 -19.89 9.94
N ALA A 151 -1.97 -18.93 9.06
CA ALA A 151 -3.27 -18.75 8.43
C ALA A 151 -3.17 -18.69 6.90
N LEU A 152 -4.18 -19.26 6.25
CA LEU A 152 -4.46 -19.13 4.81
C LEU A 152 -5.50 -18.02 4.62
N VAL A 153 -5.15 -17.02 3.82
CA VAL A 153 -6.08 -15.93 3.46
C VAL A 153 -6.55 -16.15 2.02
N ALA A 154 -7.83 -16.47 1.86
CA ALA A 154 -8.50 -16.57 0.57
C ALA A 154 -9.04 -15.19 0.17
N ILE A 155 -8.24 -14.43 -0.58
CA ILE A 155 -8.52 -13.02 -0.90
C ILE A 155 -9.87 -12.83 -1.58
N ASN A 156 -10.25 -13.72 -2.50
CA ASN A 156 -11.55 -13.67 -3.19
C ASN A 156 -12.77 -13.91 -2.30
N GLN A 157 -12.57 -14.30 -1.04
CA GLN A 157 -13.65 -14.52 -0.07
C GLN A 157 -13.74 -13.41 0.98
N LEU A 158 -12.78 -12.48 1.00
CA LEU A 158 -12.78 -11.34 1.91
C LEU A 158 -14.01 -10.45 1.62
N PRO A 159 -14.71 -9.96 2.66
CA PRO A 159 -15.81 -9.01 2.51
C PRO A 159 -15.40 -7.78 1.70
N VAL A 160 -16.32 -7.19 0.95
CA VAL A 160 -16.09 -5.93 0.21
C VAL A 160 -16.31 -4.76 1.17
N THR A 161 -15.26 -4.43 1.92
CA THR A 161 -15.22 -3.33 2.88
C THR A 161 -13.85 -2.64 2.82
N GLU A 162 -13.77 -1.42 3.35
CA GLU A 162 -12.49 -0.70 3.47
C GLU A 162 -11.47 -1.49 4.31
N GLU A 163 -11.91 -2.16 5.36
CA GLU A 163 -11.09 -3.02 6.24
C GLU A 163 -10.29 -4.10 5.50
N THR A 164 -10.76 -4.59 4.35
CA THR A 164 -10.09 -5.66 3.60
C THR A 164 -9.50 -5.17 2.28
N LEU A 165 -9.69 -3.88 1.96
CA LEU A 165 -9.35 -3.27 0.68
C LEU A 165 -7.90 -3.55 0.29
N TRP A 166 -6.98 -3.32 1.22
CA TRP A 166 -5.55 -3.44 0.98
C TRP A 166 -5.13 -4.88 0.64
N LEU A 167 -5.77 -5.89 1.22
CA LEU A 167 -5.53 -7.29 0.85
C LEU A 167 -6.19 -7.65 -0.48
N ARG A 168 -7.37 -7.09 -0.79
CA ARG A 168 -8.07 -7.36 -2.06
C ARG A 168 -7.37 -6.75 -3.28
N ILE A 169 -6.56 -5.70 -3.11
CA ILE A 169 -5.66 -5.17 -4.16
C ILE A 169 -4.62 -6.20 -4.59
N LEU A 170 -4.20 -7.11 -3.70
CA LEU A 170 -3.31 -8.25 -4.04
C LEU A 170 -4.07 -9.43 -4.68
N GLY A 171 -5.38 -9.30 -4.86
CA GLY A 171 -6.22 -10.33 -5.47
C GLY A 171 -5.99 -10.47 -6.98
N ARG A 172 -6.96 -11.08 -7.65
CA ARG A 172 -6.97 -11.29 -9.10
C ARG A 172 -8.32 -11.05 -9.72
N ASP A 173 -8.29 -10.88 -11.03
CA ASP A 173 -9.44 -10.74 -11.90
C ASP A 173 -10.39 -9.67 -11.34
N ARG A 174 -11.67 -10.04 -11.19
CA ARG A 174 -12.71 -9.17 -10.64
C ARG A 174 -12.42 -8.68 -9.23
N THR A 175 -11.73 -9.47 -8.40
CA THR A 175 -11.45 -9.09 -7.00
C THR A 175 -10.50 -7.89 -6.95
N GLN A 176 -9.43 -7.95 -7.74
CA GLN A 176 -8.46 -6.85 -7.82
C GLN A 176 -9.05 -5.65 -8.54
N ALA A 177 -9.73 -5.85 -9.68
CA ALA A 177 -10.38 -4.77 -10.39
C ALA A 177 -11.40 -4.01 -9.51
N GLN A 178 -12.19 -4.73 -8.72
CA GLN A 178 -13.14 -4.13 -7.78
C GLN A 178 -12.42 -3.34 -6.67
N ALA A 179 -11.38 -3.91 -6.07
CA ALA A 179 -10.60 -3.25 -5.03
C ALA A 179 -9.90 -1.97 -5.55
N ILE A 180 -9.43 -1.98 -6.79
CA ILE A 180 -8.85 -0.78 -7.42
C ILE A 180 -9.92 0.29 -7.63
N ASN A 181 -11.14 -0.07 -8.06
CA ASN A 181 -12.24 0.89 -8.16
C ASN A 181 -12.64 1.48 -6.80
N GLU A 182 -12.59 0.69 -5.72
CA GLU A 182 -12.82 1.19 -4.37
C GLU A 182 -11.71 2.15 -3.91
N LEU A 183 -10.44 1.82 -4.16
CA LEU A 183 -9.31 2.73 -3.91
C LEU A 183 -9.49 4.07 -4.65
N LEU A 184 -9.90 4.00 -5.91
CA LEU A 184 -10.17 5.17 -6.73
C LEU A 184 -11.32 6.02 -6.15
N ALA A 185 -12.32 5.39 -5.54
CA ALA A 185 -13.45 6.06 -4.90
C ALA A 185 -13.14 6.62 -3.50
N LEU A 186 -11.97 6.34 -2.92
CA LEU A 186 -11.58 6.93 -1.65
C LEU A 186 -11.46 8.46 -1.76
N PRO A 187 -11.76 9.20 -0.67
CA PRO A 187 -11.58 10.65 -0.64
C PRO A 187 -10.13 11.06 -0.92
N ASP A 188 -9.93 12.23 -1.53
CA ASP A 188 -8.58 12.71 -1.90
C ASP A 188 -7.66 12.89 -0.68
N GLY A 189 -8.23 13.22 0.48
CA GLY A 189 -7.50 13.33 1.76
C GLY A 189 -7.19 12.01 2.44
N HIS A 190 -7.56 10.86 1.87
CA HIS A 190 -7.30 9.56 2.48
C HIS A 190 -5.78 9.29 2.54
N PRO A 191 -5.19 9.01 3.72
CA PRO A 191 -3.74 9.08 3.95
C PRO A 191 -2.91 8.11 3.09
N LYS A 192 -3.48 6.98 2.70
CA LYS A 192 -2.80 5.96 1.86
C LYS A 192 -3.14 6.04 0.37
N ARG A 193 -4.18 6.80 -0.03
CA ARG A 193 -4.73 6.73 -1.39
C ARG A 193 -3.69 7.13 -2.43
N ARG A 194 -3.05 8.29 -2.25
CA ARG A 194 -2.05 8.84 -3.17
C ARG A 194 -0.86 7.89 -3.36
N ASN A 195 -0.24 7.45 -2.26
CA ASN A 195 0.95 6.59 -2.31
C ASN A 195 0.64 5.24 -2.98
N ILE A 196 -0.50 4.64 -2.67
CA ILE A 196 -0.89 3.38 -3.28
C ILE A 196 -1.20 3.54 -4.78
N LEU A 197 -1.91 4.60 -5.18
CA LEU A 197 -2.14 4.88 -6.60
C LEU A 197 -0.83 5.03 -7.37
N GLU A 198 0.14 5.73 -6.80
CA GLU A 198 1.47 5.87 -7.39
C GLU A 198 2.20 4.52 -7.54
N ILE A 199 2.16 3.65 -6.52
CA ILE A 199 2.75 2.31 -6.61
C ILE A 199 2.08 1.50 -7.74
N LEU A 200 0.74 1.49 -7.79
CA LEU A 200 0.00 0.76 -8.84
C LEU A 200 0.32 1.30 -10.24
N ALA A 201 0.39 2.63 -10.39
CA ALA A 201 0.78 3.29 -11.64
C ALA A 201 2.20 2.90 -12.07
N ASN A 202 3.16 2.96 -11.14
CA ASN A 202 4.55 2.60 -11.38
C ASN A 202 4.70 1.13 -11.79
N TRP A 203 3.93 0.21 -11.18
CA TRP A 203 3.96 -1.20 -11.56
C TRP A 203 3.35 -1.44 -12.93
N ARG A 204 2.25 -0.77 -13.27
CA ARG A 204 1.69 -0.81 -14.63
C ARG A 204 2.75 -0.38 -15.66
N ILE A 205 3.45 0.73 -15.42
CA ILE A 205 4.52 1.22 -16.31
C ILE A 205 5.70 0.24 -16.38
N LYS A 206 6.10 -0.36 -15.25
CA LYS A 206 7.21 -1.33 -15.22
C LYS A 206 6.87 -2.57 -16.04
N ILE A 207 5.65 -3.10 -15.93
CA ILE A 207 5.25 -4.30 -16.67
C ILE A 207 5.10 -3.99 -18.17
N ASP A 208 4.53 -2.83 -18.53
CA ASP A 208 4.50 -2.38 -19.94
C ASP A 208 5.92 -2.34 -20.56
N LYS A 209 6.93 -1.89 -19.81
CA LYS A 209 8.33 -1.90 -20.29
C LYS A 209 8.89 -3.31 -20.50
N ILE A 210 8.39 -4.31 -19.77
CA ILE A 210 8.79 -5.70 -19.98
C ILE A 210 8.26 -6.17 -21.33
N GLU A 211 7.04 -5.80 -21.71
CA GLU A 211 6.42 -6.11 -23.01
C GLU A 211 7.27 -5.66 -24.21
N GLU A 212 7.99 -4.55 -24.09
CA GLU A 212 8.90 -4.06 -25.14
C GLU A 212 10.12 -4.96 -25.34
N SER A 213 10.47 -5.78 -24.35
CA SER A 213 11.67 -6.62 -24.32
C SER A 213 11.41 -8.13 -24.35
N GLU A 214 10.26 -8.58 -23.86
CA GLU A 214 9.89 -9.99 -23.67
C GLU A 214 8.37 -10.18 -23.85
N ASP A 215 7.95 -11.39 -24.24
CA ASP A 215 6.53 -11.72 -24.33
C ASP A 215 5.87 -11.81 -22.95
N LEU A 216 4.85 -10.99 -22.71
CA LEU A 216 4.08 -11.02 -21.47
C LEU A 216 3.27 -12.31 -21.31
N THR A 217 3.27 -12.84 -20.07
CA THR A 217 2.38 -13.94 -19.70
C THR A 217 0.92 -13.46 -19.61
N GLU A 218 -0.03 -14.40 -19.59
CA GLU A 218 -1.46 -14.08 -19.36
C GLU A 218 -1.67 -13.39 -18.00
N ASP A 219 -0.91 -13.82 -16.98
CA ASP A 219 -0.91 -13.19 -15.65
C ASP A 219 -0.41 -11.74 -15.71
N ASP A 220 0.62 -11.44 -16.52
CA ASP A 220 1.13 -10.07 -16.63
C ASP A 220 0.14 -9.15 -17.35
N ARG A 221 -0.50 -9.65 -18.42
CA ARG A 221 -1.53 -8.91 -19.16
C ARG A 221 -2.75 -8.61 -18.29
N GLU A 222 -3.21 -9.58 -17.51
CA GLU A 222 -4.32 -9.39 -16.56
C GLU A 222 -3.97 -8.33 -15.51
N LEU A 223 -2.73 -8.34 -15.00
CA LEU A 223 -2.27 -7.34 -14.04
C LEU A 223 -2.26 -5.94 -14.66
N ILE A 224 -1.70 -5.78 -15.86
CA ILE A 224 -1.70 -4.50 -16.57
C ILE A 224 -3.11 -3.96 -16.75
N MET A 225 -4.04 -4.81 -17.20
CA MET A 225 -5.44 -4.42 -17.40
C MET A 225 -6.06 -3.90 -16.10
N ASN A 226 -5.88 -4.61 -14.98
CA ASN A 226 -6.44 -4.21 -13.70
C ASN A 226 -5.78 -2.95 -13.13
N LEU A 227 -4.47 -2.74 -13.33
CA LEU A 227 -3.75 -1.56 -12.84
C LEU A 227 -3.98 -0.31 -13.71
N SER A 228 -4.50 -0.46 -14.93
CA SER A 228 -4.69 0.65 -15.88
C SER A 228 -5.56 1.81 -15.35
N PRO A 229 -6.70 1.57 -14.65
CA PRO A 229 -7.47 2.64 -14.03
C PRO A 229 -6.68 3.45 -12.99
N ALA A 230 -5.85 2.79 -12.17
CA ALA A 230 -4.99 3.46 -11.19
C ALA A 230 -3.94 4.34 -11.87
N TYR A 231 -3.31 3.83 -12.94
CA TYR A 231 -2.37 4.60 -13.75
C TYR A 231 -3.01 5.86 -14.36
N LEU A 232 -4.19 5.72 -14.98
CA LEU A 232 -4.87 6.86 -15.61
C LEU A 232 -5.22 7.95 -14.58
N ARG A 233 -5.77 7.56 -13.42
CA ARG A 233 -6.11 8.51 -12.37
C ARG A 233 -4.86 9.19 -11.79
N TRP A 234 -3.82 8.42 -11.49
CA TRP A 234 -2.56 8.98 -11.02
C TRP A 234 -1.96 9.98 -12.02
N ARG A 235 -2.03 9.68 -13.33
CA ARG A 235 -1.56 10.59 -14.38
C ARG A 235 -2.38 11.88 -14.44
N GLU A 236 -3.70 11.79 -14.38
CA GLU A 236 -4.60 12.95 -14.37
C GLU A 236 -4.32 13.84 -13.16
N GLU A 237 -4.30 13.28 -11.95
CA GLU A 237 -4.03 14.01 -10.71
C GLU A 237 -2.65 14.68 -10.72
N THR A 238 -1.63 14.00 -11.27
CA THR A 238 -0.27 14.55 -11.39
C THR A 238 -0.22 15.72 -12.38
N LEU A 239 -0.96 15.64 -13.50
CA LEU A 239 -1.05 16.72 -14.48
C LEU A 239 -1.80 17.93 -13.93
N GLU A 240 -2.89 17.71 -13.20
CA GLU A 240 -3.65 18.77 -12.55
C GLU A 240 -2.81 19.49 -11.49
N GLN A 241 -2.10 18.75 -10.66
CA GLN A 241 -1.18 19.31 -9.67
C GLN A 241 -0.06 20.11 -10.33
N GLY A 242 0.60 19.57 -11.36
CA GLY A 242 1.64 20.29 -12.09
C GLY A 242 1.12 21.58 -12.75
N ASN A 243 -0.13 21.59 -13.23
CA ASN A 243 -0.76 22.79 -13.77
C ASN A 243 -1.04 23.82 -12.66
N LEU A 244 -1.57 23.38 -11.51
CA LEU A 244 -1.81 24.26 -10.36
C LEU A 244 -0.51 24.87 -9.81
N GLU A 245 0.54 24.06 -9.65
CA GLU A 245 1.87 24.51 -9.21
C GLU A 245 2.49 25.49 -10.22
N GLY A 246 2.43 25.17 -11.52
CA GLY A 246 2.92 26.07 -12.57
C GLY A 246 2.18 27.39 -12.63
N GLN A 247 0.85 27.37 -12.46
CA GLN A 247 0.03 28.58 -12.36
C GLN A 247 0.38 29.40 -11.12
N ARG A 248 0.52 28.75 -9.96
CA ARG A 248 0.92 29.43 -8.72
C ARG A 248 2.28 30.09 -8.85
N LEU A 249 3.27 29.40 -9.41
CA LEU A 249 4.59 29.95 -9.68
C LEU A 249 4.52 31.15 -10.63
N MET A 250 3.63 31.12 -11.63
CA MET A 250 3.40 32.27 -12.51
C MET A 250 2.81 33.47 -11.76
N VAL A 251 1.85 33.24 -10.85
CA VAL A 251 1.31 34.30 -9.98
C VAL A 251 2.41 34.90 -9.12
N GLU A 252 3.19 34.07 -8.44
CA GLU A 252 4.31 34.49 -7.59
C GLU A 252 5.33 35.33 -8.38
N ASN A 253 5.74 34.87 -9.57
CA ASN A 253 6.69 35.58 -10.42
C ASN A 253 6.12 36.91 -10.96
N LEU A 254 4.83 36.98 -11.29
CA LEU A 254 4.19 38.21 -11.73
C LEU A 254 4.10 39.23 -10.59
N LEU A 255 3.71 38.81 -9.39
CA LEU A 255 3.69 39.67 -8.22
C LEU A 255 5.09 40.18 -7.90
N ALA A 256 6.09 39.30 -7.95
CA ALA A 256 7.48 39.69 -7.74
C ALA A 256 7.97 40.69 -8.82
N GLY A 257 7.67 40.42 -10.09
CA GLY A 257 8.05 41.29 -11.20
C GLY A 257 7.38 42.67 -11.15
N ARG A 258 6.15 42.78 -10.63
CA ARG A 258 5.40 44.04 -10.54
C ARG A 258 5.70 44.83 -9.27
N PHE A 259 5.90 44.16 -8.13
CA PHE A 259 5.95 44.79 -6.81
C PHE A 259 7.26 44.55 -6.05
N GLY A 260 8.21 43.81 -6.61
CA GLY A 260 9.50 43.52 -5.99
C GLY A 260 9.54 42.16 -5.27
N THR A 261 9.77 42.13 -3.97
CA THR A 261 9.75 40.86 -3.23
C THR A 261 8.32 40.53 -2.79
N VAL A 262 7.93 39.25 -2.88
CA VAL A 262 6.64 38.79 -2.37
C VAL A 262 6.75 38.66 -0.86
N ASP A 263 6.37 39.73 -0.16
CA ASP A 263 6.28 39.75 1.30
C ASP A 263 5.10 38.91 1.83
N LEU A 264 4.98 38.86 3.15
CA LEU A 264 3.96 38.05 3.82
C LEU A 264 2.52 38.51 3.47
N GLU A 265 2.32 39.80 3.18
CA GLU A 265 1.01 40.35 2.82
C GLU A 265 0.62 39.92 1.41
N LEU A 266 1.53 40.07 0.45
CA LEU A 266 1.33 39.62 -0.93
C LEU A 266 1.18 38.09 -1.02
N SER A 267 1.93 37.34 -0.21
CA SER A 267 1.83 35.87 -0.18
C SER A 267 0.42 35.39 0.18
N ARG A 268 -0.28 36.09 1.09
CA ARG A 268 -1.67 35.76 1.49
C ARG A 268 -2.68 35.94 0.35
N THR A 269 -2.38 36.78 -0.63
CA THR A 269 -3.26 36.99 -1.78
C THR A 269 -3.20 35.86 -2.80
N ILE A 270 -2.14 35.05 -2.79
CA ILE A 270 -1.91 34.02 -3.79
C ILE A 270 -3.03 32.98 -3.77
N GLU A 271 -3.40 32.49 -2.61
CA GLU A 271 -4.43 31.45 -2.49
C GLU A 271 -5.82 31.95 -2.97
N PRO A 272 -6.33 33.11 -2.52
CA PRO A 272 -7.54 33.71 -3.09
C PRO A 272 -7.47 33.96 -4.60
N LEU A 273 -6.32 34.40 -5.12
CA LEU A 273 -6.12 34.59 -6.55
C LEU A 273 -6.21 33.27 -7.31
N MET A 274 -5.67 32.18 -6.74
CA MET A 274 -5.71 30.84 -7.34
C MET A 274 -7.12 30.28 -7.47
N GLN A 275 -8.08 30.77 -6.67
CA GLN A 275 -9.50 30.40 -6.75
C GLN A 275 -10.26 31.10 -7.89
N LEU A 276 -9.68 32.14 -8.50
CA LEU A 276 -10.30 32.84 -9.62
C LEU A 276 -10.13 32.07 -10.94
N PRO A 277 -11.11 32.18 -11.88
CA PRO A 277 -10.90 31.75 -13.26
C PRO A 277 -9.65 32.41 -13.85
N ILE A 278 -8.88 31.65 -14.65
CA ILE A 278 -7.57 32.10 -15.20
C ILE A 278 -7.65 33.47 -15.88
N LYS A 279 -8.75 33.75 -16.58
CA LYS A 279 -8.97 35.03 -17.28
C LYS A 279 -9.08 36.20 -16.30
N ASP A 280 -9.88 36.03 -15.25
CA ASP A 280 -10.14 37.07 -14.24
C ASP A 280 -8.90 37.27 -13.37
N ARG A 281 -8.23 36.18 -13.00
CA ARG A 281 -6.94 36.20 -12.31
C ARG A 281 -5.88 36.99 -13.10
N THR A 282 -5.76 36.72 -14.40
CA THR A 282 -4.82 37.45 -15.28
C THR A 282 -5.16 38.94 -15.36
N GLN A 283 -6.44 39.30 -15.46
CA GLN A 283 -6.86 40.71 -15.49
C GLN A 283 -6.54 41.43 -14.18
N VAL A 284 -6.84 40.79 -13.04
CA VAL A 284 -6.52 41.31 -11.71
C VAL A 284 -5.01 41.53 -11.57
N LEU A 285 -4.22 40.52 -11.94
CA LEU A 285 -2.75 40.55 -11.85
C LEU A 285 -2.07 41.55 -12.77
N LEU A 286 -2.71 41.99 -13.86
CA LEU A 286 -2.16 42.99 -14.77
C LEU A 286 -2.61 44.41 -14.44
N ASN A 287 -3.84 44.57 -13.93
CA ASN A 287 -4.48 45.88 -13.83
C ASN A 287 -4.49 46.47 -12.43
N LEU A 288 -4.60 45.67 -11.37
CA LEU A 288 -4.66 46.22 -10.01
C LEU A 288 -3.28 46.68 -9.52
N CYS A 289 -3.25 47.75 -8.73
CA CYS A 289 -2.06 48.15 -7.98
C CYS A 289 -1.88 47.27 -6.71
N ARG A 290 -0.75 47.41 -6.01
CA ARG A 290 -0.46 46.59 -4.80
C ARG A 290 -1.56 46.76 -3.74
N ASP A 291 -1.95 48.00 -3.45
CA ASP A 291 -2.90 48.31 -2.38
C ASP A 291 -4.30 47.79 -2.70
N GLU A 292 -4.77 47.94 -3.95
CA GLU A 292 -6.05 47.38 -4.42
C GLU A 292 -6.07 45.84 -4.36
N LEU A 293 -4.93 45.21 -4.63
CA LEU A 293 -4.79 43.75 -4.60
C LEU A 293 -4.82 43.24 -3.15
N LEU A 294 -4.16 43.93 -2.23
CA LEU A 294 -4.22 43.65 -0.80
C LEU A 294 -5.61 43.94 -0.20
N GLU A 295 -6.25 45.03 -0.58
CA GLU A 295 -7.61 45.36 -0.11
C GLU A 295 -8.62 44.28 -0.54
N ARG A 296 -8.44 43.73 -1.75
CA ARG A 296 -9.38 42.77 -2.32
C ARG A 296 -9.09 41.31 -1.97
N PHE A 297 -7.83 40.95 -1.74
CA PHE A 297 -7.40 39.55 -1.57
C PHE A 297 -6.50 39.32 -0.34
N GLY A 298 -6.12 40.36 0.41
CA GLY A 298 -5.23 40.26 1.57
C GLY A 298 -5.90 39.74 2.84
N ASP A 299 -7.23 39.88 2.94
CA ASP A 299 -8.02 39.39 4.07
C ASP A 299 -8.46 37.94 3.85
N SER A 300 -7.55 37.00 4.07
CA SER A 300 -7.96 35.70 4.59
C SER A 300 -8.20 35.88 6.09
N ARG A 301 -9.45 36.18 6.49
CA ARG A 301 -9.86 36.05 7.89
C ARG A 301 -9.55 34.62 8.33
N SER A 302 -8.56 34.50 9.20
CA SER A 302 -8.38 33.36 10.08
C SER A 302 -9.51 33.43 11.12
N ASP A 303 -10.60 32.71 10.87
CA ASP A 303 -11.51 32.20 11.88
C ASP A 303 -11.53 30.67 11.76
#